data_AF-A0A2H9RM87-F1
#
_entry.id   AF-A0A2H9RM87-F1
#
_cell.length_a   1.000
_cell.length_b   1.000
_cell.length_c   1.000
_cell.angle_alpha   90.00
_cell.angle_beta   90.00
_cell.angle_gamma   90.00
#
_symmetry.space_group_name_H-M   'P 1'
#
loop_
_entity.id
_entity.type
_entity.pdbx_description
1 polymer ?
#
loop_
_entity_poly.entity_id
_entity_poly.type
_entity_poly.pdbx_seq_one_letter_code
_entity_poly.pdbx_strand_id
1 'polypeptide(L)' 'MEKATLYCPRQKVFFKNLLIERYIVPAKEFMLSKTSRLEVNILGIVGEQALVLLPKKTARGEQNTALIDMNYFV' A
#
# COMPACT_ATOMS: atom_id res chain seq x y z
N MET A 1 11.20 -14.56 -4.46
CA MET A 1 10.20 -13.60 -3.94
C MET A 1 9.78 -12.72 -5.09
N GLU A 2 8.49 -12.66 -5.35
CA GLU A 2 7.93 -11.89 -6.47
C GLU A 2 7.68 -10.46 -6.03
N LYS A 3 8.05 -9.50 -6.88
CA LYS A 3 7.87 -8.06 -6.65
C LYS A 3 6.75 -7.59 -7.56
N ALA A 4 5.89 -6.72 -7.04
CA ALA A 4 4.81 -6.13 -7.82
C ALA A 4 4.71 -4.63 -7.57
N THR A 5 4.15 -3.92 -8.55
CA THR A 5 3.90 -2.48 -8.43
C THR A 5 2.51 -2.27 -7.87
N LEU A 6 2.44 -1.78 -6.63
CA LEU A 6 1.19 -1.48 -5.95
C LEU A 6 0.81 0.00 -6.15
N TYR A 7 -0.40 0.25 -6.64
CA TYR A 7 -1.01 1.57 -6.60
C TYR A 7 -1.48 1.91 -5.20
N CYS A 8 -0.91 2.96 -4.61
CA CYS A 8 -1.22 3.40 -3.26
C CYS A 8 -1.77 4.83 -3.28
N PRO A 9 -2.89 5.12 -2.60
CA PRO A 9 -3.29 6.49 -2.38
C PRO A 9 -2.27 7.22 -1.49
N ARG A 10 -2.29 8.55 -1.55
CA ARG A 10 -1.55 9.42 -0.63
C ARG A 10 -2.52 10.23 0.22
N GLN A 11 -2.18 10.41 1.48
CA GLN A 11 -2.94 11.22 2.42
C GLN A 11 -2.03 12.28 3.05
N LYS A 12 -2.55 13.50 3.19
CA LYS A 12 -1.91 14.54 4.00
C LYS A 12 -2.26 14.28 5.47
N VAL A 13 -1.25 14.14 6.31
CA VAL A 13 -1.39 13.92 7.75
C VAL A 13 -0.56 14.94 8.51
N PHE A 14 -1.10 15.44 9.62
CA PHE A 14 -0.36 16.26 10.55
C PHE A 14 0.52 15.36 11.44
N PHE A 15 1.82 15.60 11.43
CA PHE A 15 2.78 14.90 12.27
C PHE A 15 3.75 15.92 12.89
N LYS A 16 3.77 16.01 14.23
CA LYS A 16 4.61 16.96 14.97
C LYS A 16 4.51 18.40 14.44
N ASN A 17 3.27 18.89 14.28
CA ASN A 17 2.94 20.22 13.71
C ASN A 17 3.39 20.47 12.26
N LEU A 18 3.81 19.44 11.53
CA LEU A 18 4.12 19.51 10.10
C LEU A 18 3.04 18.77 9.29
N LEU A 19 2.59 19.40 8.21
CA LEU A 19 1.73 18.75 7.21
C LEU A 19 2.61 17.93 6.27
N ILE A 20 2.50 16.61 6.31
CA ILE A 20 3.29 15.69 5.49
C ILE A 20 2.39 14.80 4.64
N GLU A 21 2.85 14.45 3.44
CA GLU A 21 2.18 13.49 2.56
C GLU A 21 2.73 12.08 2.81
N ARG A 22 1.84 11.10 3.01
CA ARG A 22 2.21 9.70 3.23
C ARG A 22 1.42 8.77 2.33
N TYR A 23 2.07 7.68 1.92
CA TYR A 23 1.40 6.57 1.26
C TYR A 23 0.52 5.82 2.26
N ILE A 24 -0.64 5.38 1.80
CA ILE A 24 -1.55 4.53 2.57
C ILE A 24 -1.79 3.22 1.82
N VAL A 25 -2.09 2.16 2.57
CA VAL A 25 -2.51 0.89 1.99
C VAL A 25 -3.88 1.12 1.31
N PRO A 26 -4.04 0.74 0.03
CA PRO A 26 -5.33 0.86 -0.62
C PRO A 26 -6.37 -0.02 0.07
N ALA A 27 -7.59 0.49 0.11
CA ALA A 27 -8.79 -0.18 0.59
C ALA A 27 -9.90 0.07 -0.44
N LYS A 28 -10.94 -0.76 -0.45
CA LYS A 28 -12.03 -0.74 -1.44
C LYS A 28 -12.69 0.64 -1.64
N GLU A 29 -12.59 1.52 -0.65
CA GLU A 29 -13.15 2.87 -0.67
C GLU A 29 -12.32 3.88 -1.48
N PHE A 30 -11.07 3.57 -1.83
CA PHE A 30 -10.20 4.48 -2.56
C PHE A 30 -10.31 4.24 -4.07
N MET A 31 -10.71 5.27 -4.82
CA MET A 31 -10.51 5.29 -6.27
C MET A 31 -9.02 5.13 -6.58
N LEU A 32 -8.70 4.25 -7.53
CA LEU A 32 -7.36 4.04 -8.07
C LEU A 32 -6.79 5.35 -8.65
N SER A 33 -6.13 6.13 -7.80
CA SER A 33 -5.34 7.27 -8.24
C SER A 33 -4.07 6.73 -8.87
N LYS A 34 -3.99 6.79 -10.21
CA LYS A 34 -2.86 6.27 -11.01
C LYS A 34 -1.51 6.94 -10.73
N THR A 35 -1.45 7.94 -9.86
CA THR A 35 -0.29 8.82 -9.68
C THR A 35 0.76 8.30 -8.70
N SER A 36 0.44 7.28 -7.89
CA SER A 36 1.30 6.86 -6.79
C SER A 36 1.53 5.35 -6.77
N ARG A 37 2.78 4.97 -6.99
CA ARG A 37 3.23 3.59 -7.14
C ARG A 37 4.27 3.25 -6.07
N LEU A 38 4.16 2.06 -5.48
CA LEU A 38 5.13 1.51 -4.55
C LEU A 38 5.48 0.09 -4.96
N GLU A 39 6.77 -0.24 -4.95
CA GLU A 39 7.20 -1.63 -5.08
C GLU A 39 6.95 -2.35 -3.75
N VAL A 40 6.28 -3.50 -3.82
CA VAL A 40 6.00 -4.35 -2.67
C VAL A 40 6.38 -5.80 -2.99
N ASN A 41 6.70 -6.58 -1.96
CA ASN A 41 6.97 -8.00 -2.12
C ASN A 41 5.67 -8.78 -1.90
N ILE A 42 5.31 -9.66 -2.83
CA ILE A 42 4.19 -10.58 -2.67
C ILE A 42 4.69 -11.81 -1.91
N LEU A 43 4.02 -12.11 -0.80
CA LEU A 43 4.27 -13.28 0.05
C LEU A 43 3.41 -14.47 -0.36
N GLY A 44 2.22 -14.22 -0.91
CA GLY A 44 1.31 -15.24 -1.43
C GLY A 44 0.03 -14.62 -1.99
N ILE A 45 -0.76 -15.44 -2.70
CA ILE A 45 -2.06 -15.04 -3.26
C ILE A 45 -3.15 -15.89 -2.58
N VAL A 46 -4.21 -15.22 -2.13
CA VAL A 46 -5.38 -15.82 -1.48
C VAL A 46 -6.63 -15.33 -2.21
N GLY A 47 -7.16 -16.17 -3.10
CA GLY A 47 -8.30 -15.79 -3.94
C GLY A 47 -7.96 -14.61 -4.86
N GLU A 48 -8.72 -13.52 -4.74
CA GLU A 48 -8.52 -12.27 -5.50
C GLU A 48 -7.58 -11.28 -4.81
N GLN A 49 -6.90 -11.68 -3.74
CA GLN A 49 -6.04 -10.81 -2.94
C GLN A 49 -4.61 -11.33 -2.87
N ALA A 50 -3.64 -10.42 -2.83
CA ALA A 50 -2.24 -10.71 -2.56
C ALA A 50 -1.89 -10.33 -1.11
N LEU A 51 -1.30 -11.28 -0.38
CA LEU A 51 -0.60 -10.99 0.87
C LEU A 51 0.74 -10.33 0.52
N VAL A 52 0.94 -9.10 0.95
CA VAL A 52 2.15 -8.33 0.64
C VAL A 52 2.90 -7.90 1.88
N LEU A 53 4.21 -7.78 1.74
CA LEU A 53 5.06 -7.08 2.70
C LEU A 53 5.03 -5.58 2.39
N LEU A 54 4.52 -4.80 3.34
CA LEU A 54 4.43 -3.34 3.23
C LEU A 54 5.82 -2.71 3.37
N PRO A 55 6.21 -1.79 2.48
CA PRO A 55 7.43 -1.01 2.67
C PRO A 55 7.30 -0.13 3.92
N LYS A 56 8.44 0.20 4.55
CA LYS A 56 8.48 1.07 5.75
C LYS A 56 7.75 2.41 5.56
N LYS A 57 7.57 2.86 4.31
CA LYS A 57 6.85 4.09 3.95
C LYS A 57 5.34 3.99 4.17
N THR A 58 4.76 2.79 4.17
CA THR A 58 3.34 2.52 4.39
C THR A 58 3.06 1.76 5.69
N ALA A 59 4.05 1.05 6.25
CA ALA A 59 3.91 0.33 7.50
C ALA A 59 3.53 1.28 8.66
N ARG A 60 2.42 0.99 9.36
CA ARG A 60 2.02 1.67 10.61
C ARG A 60 2.35 0.77 11.79
N GLY A 61 3.39 1.13 12.56
CA GLY A 61 3.79 0.36 13.73
C GLY A 61 4.32 -1.03 13.36
N GLU A 62 3.72 -2.09 13.92
CA GLU A 62 4.12 -3.49 13.73
C GLU A 62 3.47 -4.17 12.51
N GLN A 63 2.55 -3.49 11.82
CA GLN A 63 1.91 -4.05 10.62
C GLN A 63 2.84 -3.95 9.41
N ASN A 64 3.60 -5.02 9.22
CA ASN A 64 4.52 -5.17 8.08
C ASN A 64 3.89 -5.91 6.90
N THR A 65 2.69 -6.46 7.05
CA THR A 65 1.98 -7.21 6.01
C THR A 65 0.54 -6.76 5.86
N ALA A 66 0.00 -6.82 4.64
CA ALA A 66 -1.41 -6.56 4.36
C ALA A 66 -1.93 -7.47 3.25
N LEU A 67 -3.22 -7.80 3.31
CA LEU A 67 -3.96 -8.39 2.19
C LEU A 67 -4.49 -7.26 1.32
N ILE A 68 -4.16 -7.28 0.03
CA ILE A 68 -4.54 -6.24 -0.92
C ILE A 68 -5.17 -6.89 -2.14
N ASP A 69 -6.27 -6.32 -2.61
CA ASP A 69 -6.95 -6.75 -3.82
C ASP A 69 -6.03 -6.65 -5.05
N MET A 70 -6.00 -7.69 -5.88
CA MET A 70 -5.13 -7.76 -7.05
C MET A 70 -5.37 -6.63 -8.06
N ASN A 71 -6.56 -6.01 -8.05
CA ASN A 71 -6.87 -4.86 -8.91
C ASN A 71 -6.01 -3.60 -8.65
N TYR A 72 -5.29 -3.55 -7.52
CA TYR A 72 -4.35 -2.47 -7.19
C TYR A 72 -2.93 -2.73 -7.71
N PHE A 73 -2.66 -3.87 -8.34
CA PHE A 73 -1.34 -4.24 -8.83
C PHE A 73 -1.18 -4.08 -10.34
N VAL A 74 0.06 -3.83 -10.78
CA VAL A 74 0.52 -3.86 -12.18
C VAL A 74 1.78 -4.70 -12.29
#